data_AF-A0A4V0I390-F1
#
_entry.id   AF-A0A4V0I390-F1
#
_cell.length_a   1.000
_cell.length_b   1.000
_cell.length_c   1.000
_cell.angle_alpha   90.00
_cell.angle_beta   90.00
_cell.angle_gamma   90.00
#
_symmetry.space_group_name_H-M   'P 1'
#
loop_
_entity.id
_entity.type
_entity.pdbx_description
1 polymer ?
#
loop_
_entity_poly.entity_id
_entity_poly.type
_entity_poly.pdbx_seq_one_letter_code
_entity_poly.pdbx_strand_id
1 'polypeptide(L)'
;MRKEDCLDLLKKRIPEDSHPQVNFCLRNGMVLTMDAVARFEDQYVVFRGREGGTSDEGRAFFLPYEEICYIRIERVVRMGELKKMFGESGFVDAEDRLSGNASVGHATPAASPASPQAPVPTPAPASANDPAAIAKQNLLNRIRAARANVSGTSTNKLGGG
;
A
#
# COMPACT_ATOMS: atom_id res chain seq x y z
N MET A 1 -11.35 21.96 8.97
CA MET A 1 -11.88 21.85 7.59
C MET A 1 -13.39 22.01 7.66
N ARG A 2 -14.08 22.51 6.63
CA ARG A 2 -15.56 22.58 6.73
C ARG A 2 -16.18 21.19 6.54
N LYS A 3 -17.36 20.96 7.11
CA LYS A 3 -18.07 19.68 7.04
C LYS A 3 -18.35 19.29 5.60
N GLU A 4 -18.79 20.25 4.78
CA GLU A 4 -19.22 20.00 3.40
C GLU A 4 -18.04 19.54 2.54
N ASP A 5 -16.87 20.16 2.75
CA ASP A 5 -15.63 19.79 2.07
C ASP A 5 -15.20 18.35 2.44
N CYS A 6 -15.31 17.97 3.72
CA CYS A 6 -15.01 16.60 4.18
C CYS A 6 -15.97 15.57 3.57
N LEU A 7 -17.26 15.89 3.54
CA LEU A 7 -18.29 15.01 2.98
C LEU A 7 -18.14 14.83 1.48
N ASP A 8 -17.85 15.90 0.74
CA ASP A 8 -17.62 15.79 -0.71
C ASP A 8 -16.45 14.86 -1.00
N LEU A 9 -15.32 15.06 -0.30
CA LEU A 9 -14.13 14.23 -0.47
C LEU A 9 -14.39 12.77 -0.14
N LEU A 10 -14.90 12.47 1.06
CA LEU A 10 -15.02 11.09 1.55
C LEU A 10 -16.19 10.32 0.93
N LYS A 11 -17.26 10.99 0.45
CA LYS A 11 -18.41 10.30 -0.14
C LYS A 11 -18.39 10.26 -1.66
N LYS A 12 -17.80 11.26 -2.33
CA LYS A 12 -17.90 11.40 -3.79
C LYS A 12 -16.58 11.29 -4.53
N ARG A 13 -15.49 11.75 -3.93
CA ARG A 13 -14.20 11.90 -4.63
C ARG A 13 -13.27 10.73 -4.36
N ILE A 14 -13.18 10.30 -3.10
CA ILE A 14 -12.31 9.22 -2.67
C ILE A 14 -13.14 7.92 -2.67
N PRO A 15 -12.73 6.89 -3.44
CA PRO A 15 -13.37 5.59 -3.39
C PRO A 15 -13.21 4.92 -2.03
N GLU A 16 -14.21 4.14 -1.61
CA GLU A 16 -14.17 3.45 -0.31
C GLU A 16 -12.99 2.48 -0.18
N ASP A 17 -12.60 1.82 -1.28
CA ASP A 17 -11.43 0.94 -1.32
C ASP A 17 -10.10 1.66 -1.00
N SER A 18 -10.08 2.98 -1.15
CA SER A 18 -8.91 3.81 -0.80
C SER A 18 -8.97 4.33 0.65
N HIS A 19 -10.03 4.08 1.41
CA HIS A 19 -10.15 4.55 2.80
C HIS A 19 -8.99 4.12 3.71
N PRO A 20 -8.47 2.87 3.66
CA PRO A 20 -7.32 2.44 4.45
C PRO A 20 -6.02 3.23 4.19
N GLN A 21 -5.97 4.00 3.10
CA GLN A 21 -4.85 4.84 2.71
C GLN A 21 -5.11 6.32 3.03
N VAL A 22 -6.30 6.67 3.53
CA VAL A 22 -6.66 8.04 3.89
C VAL A 22 -6.20 8.34 5.30
N ASN A 23 -5.53 9.47 5.46
CA ASN A 23 -5.13 9.99 6.75
C ASN A 23 -5.78 11.35 6.99
N PHE A 24 -6.35 11.52 8.18
CA PHE A 24 -6.73 12.81 8.73
C PHE A 24 -5.51 13.42 9.42
N CYS A 25 -5.06 14.57 8.93
CA CYS A 25 -4.02 15.35 9.57
C CYS A 25 -4.68 16.43 10.42
N LEU A 26 -4.51 16.34 11.74
CA LEU A 26 -5.17 17.20 12.70
C LEU A 26 -4.36 18.47 12.96
N ARG A 27 -5.03 19.51 13.47
CA ARG A 27 -4.39 20.80 13.80
C ARG A 27 -3.30 20.69 14.86
N ASN A 28 -3.45 19.75 15.80
CA ASN A 28 -2.47 19.46 16.84
C ASN A 28 -1.27 18.63 16.34
N GLY A 29 -1.21 18.30 15.05
CA GLY A 29 -0.14 17.51 14.46
C GLY A 29 -0.32 15.99 14.54
N MET A 30 -1.37 15.50 15.21
CA MET A 30 -1.72 14.08 15.18
C MET A 30 -2.18 13.67 13.79
N VAL A 31 -1.91 12.41 13.45
CA VAL A 31 -2.37 11.80 12.20
C VAL A 31 -3.18 10.58 12.53
N LEU A 32 -4.40 10.48 12.01
CA LEU A 32 -5.27 9.32 12.16
C LEU A 32 -5.45 8.66 10.81
N THR A 33 -5.10 7.39 10.70
CA THR A 33 -5.40 6.60 9.50
C THR A 33 -6.81 6.04 9.59
N MET A 34 -7.61 6.31 8.57
CA MET A 34 -8.95 5.77 8.44
C MET A 34 -8.87 4.35 7.90
N ASP A 35 -9.77 3.49 8.35
CA ASP A 35 -9.97 2.15 7.80
C ASP A 35 -11.37 2.08 7.17
N ALA A 36 -12.40 2.42 7.94
CA ALA A 36 -13.77 2.52 7.45
C ALA A 36 -14.55 3.63 8.16
N VAL A 37 -15.39 4.36 7.43
CA VAL A 37 -16.32 5.32 8.02
C VAL A 37 -17.53 4.58 8.56
N ALA A 38 -17.90 4.84 9.82
CA ALA A 38 -19.09 4.27 10.42
C ALA A 38 -20.31 5.17 10.21
N ARG A 39 -20.17 6.48 10.42
CA ARG A 39 -21.24 7.47 10.24
C ARG A 39 -20.71 8.90 10.18
N PHE A 40 -21.52 9.79 9.60
CA PHE A 40 -21.25 11.22 9.54
C PHE A 40 -22.27 11.97 10.38
N GLU A 41 -21.80 12.70 11.39
CA GLU A 41 -22.63 13.57 12.22
C GLU A 41 -22.51 15.03 11.76
N ASP A 42 -23.27 15.89 12.42
CA ASP A 42 -23.27 17.32 12.12
C ASP A 42 -21.97 18.02 12.51
N GLN A 43 -21.35 17.60 13.61
CA GLN A 43 -20.13 18.26 14.13
C GLN A 43 -18.87 17.40 14.03
N TYR A 44 -19.02 16.09 13.82
CA TYR A 44 -17.89 15.16 13.78
C TYR A 44 -18.15 14.00 12.81
N VAL A 45 -17.08 13.28 12.45
CA VAL A 45 -17.14 12.01 11.73
C VAL A 45 -16.78 10.87 12.68
N VAL A 46 -17.47 9.74 12.56
CA VAL A 46 -17.16 8.52 13.31
C VAL A 46 -16.59 7.49 12.35
N PHE A 47 -15.40 6.99 12.67
CA PHE A 47 -14.73 6.01 11.82
C PHE A 47 -13.91 5.03 12.67
N ARG A 48 -13.66 3.85 12.10
CA ARG A 48 -12.68 2.90 12.59
C ARG A 48 -11.34 3.23 11.95
N GLY A 49 -10.26 3.18 12.72
CA GLY A 49 -8.93 3.50 12.22
C GLY A 49 -7.81 3.14 13.18
N ARG A 50 -6.66 3.78 12.98
CA ARG A 50 -5.47 3.70 13.86
C ARG A 50 -4.80 5.06 13.97
N GLU A 51 -4.06 5.27 15.06
CA GLU A 51 -3.22 6.45 15.21
C GLU A 51 -1.89 6.25 14.46
N GLY A 52 -1.43 7.28 13.75
CA GLY A 52 -0.20 7.24 12.97
C GLY A 52 1.01 6.88 13.83
N GLY A 53 1.83 5.94 13.36
CA GLY A 53 2.99 5.43 14.10
C GLY A 53 2.67 4.34 15.13
N THR A 54 1.41 3.96 15.27
CA THR A 54 0.99 2.82 16.12
C THR A 54 0.56 1.64 15.27
N SER A 55 0.72 0.43 15.81
CA SER A 55 0.18 -0.81 15.23
C SER A 55 -1.20 -1.16 15.81
N ASP A 56 -1.83 -0.23 16.52
CA ASP A 56 -3.11 -0.50 17.17
C ASP A 56 -4.25 -0.29 16.19
N GLU A 57 -4.81 -1.39 15.73
CA GLU A 57 -5.83 -1.43 14.69
C GLU A 57 -7.24 -1.45 15.28
N GLY A 58 -8.19 -0.85 14.56
CA GLY A 58 -9.60 -1.05 14.83
C GLY A 58 -10.21 -0.17 15.92
N ARG A 59 -9.51 0.89 16.37
CA ARG A 59 -10.07 1.86 17.32
C ARG A 59 -11.16 2.70 16.65
N ALA A 60 -12.22 2.99 17.41
CA ALA A 60 -13.23 3.95 17.00
C ALA A 60 -12.77 5.37 17.34
N PHE A 61 -12.89 6.28 16.39
CA PHE A 61 -12.56 7.69 16.54
C PHE A 61 -13.81 8.54 16.33
N PHE A 62 -13.94 9.58 17.16
CA PHE A 62 -14.95 10.64 17.04
C PHE A 62 -14.18 11.92 16.73
N LEU A 63 -14.13 12.31 15.47
CA LEU A 63 -13.26 13.37 15.01
C LEU A 63 -14.07 14.62 14.60
N PRO A 64 -13.98 15.73 15.36
CA PRO A 64 -14.60 17.00 14.97
C PRO A 64 -14.05 17.51 13.64
N TYR A 65 -14.91 18.02 12.76
CA TYR A 65 -14.46 18.55 11.46
C TYR A 65 -13.53 19.76 11.59
N GLU A 66 -13.72 20.53 12.67
CA GLU A 66 -12.91 21.70 12.98
C GLU A 66 -11.44 21.37 13.26
N GLU A 67 -11.18 20.18 13.82
CA GLU A 67 -9.82 19.69 14.13
C GLU A 67 -9.08 19.16 12.90
N ILE A 68 -9.78 18.87 11.82
CA ILE A 68 -9.16 18.40 10.57
C ILE A 68 -8.46 19.59 9.90
N CYS A 69 -7.13 19.51 9.77
CA CYS A 69 -6.35 20.49 9.02
C CYS A 69 -6.44 20.20 7.52
N TYR A 70 -6.12 18.96 7.13
CA TYR A 70 -6.26 18.46 5.76
C TYR A 70 -6.39 16.93 5.74
N ILE A 71 -6.78 16.40 4.57
CA ILE A 71 -6.86 14.96 4.30
C ILE A 71 -5.74 14.63 3.33
N ARG A 72 -4.99 13.55 3.59
CA ARG A 72 -3.94 13.06 2.69
C ARG A 72 -4.18 11.59 2.33
N ILE A 73 -3.79 11.21 1.12
CA ILE A 73 -3.75 9.81 0.67
C ILE A 73 -2.31 9.33 0.80
N GLU A 74 -2.06 8.36 1.66
CA GLU A 74 -0.75 7.78 1.97
C GLU A 74 -0.38 6.67 0.97
N ARG A 75 -0.35 7.05 -0.30
CA ARG A 75 0.25 6.29 -1.39
C ARG A 75 0.63 7.24 -2.53
N VAL A 76 1.34 6.70 -3.51
CA VAL A 76 1.55 7.41 -4.77
C VAL A 76 0.22 7.55 -5.50
N VAL A 77 -0.18 8.79 -5.75
CA VAL A 77 -1.35 9.14 -6.56
C VAL A 77 -0.84 9.87 -7.80
N ARG A 78 -1.13 9.33 -8.99
CA ARG A 78 -0.77 9.98 -10.26
C ARG A 78 -1.67 11.19 -10.51
N MET A 79 -1.19 12.18 -11.26
CA MET A 79 -1.97 13.40 -11.48
C MET A 79 -3.27 13.12 -12.25
N GLY A 80 -3.22 12.20 -13.21
CA GLY A 80 -4.41 11.73 -13.93
C GLY A 80 -5.45 11.03 -13.05
N GLU A 81 -5.02 10.36 -11.98
CA GLU A 81 -5.93 9.74 -11.02
C GLU A 81 -6.58 10.80 -10.12
N LEU A 82 -5.78 11.73 -9.60
CA LEU A 82 -6.28 12.82 -8.77
C LEU A 82 -7.34 13.64 -9.53
N LYS A 83 -7.09 13.96 -10.80
CA LYS A 83 -8.05 14.66 -11.65
C LYS A 83 -9.34 13.88 -11.89
N LYS A 84 -9.25 12.56 -12.07
CA LYS A 84 -10.43 11.68 -12.17
C LYS A 84 -11.27 11.71 -10.89
N MET A 85 -10.65 11.75 -9.70
CA MET A 85 -11.39 11.89 -8.43
C MET A 85 -12.25 13.16 -8.42
N PHE A 86 -11.76 14.26 -9.02
CA PHE A 86 -12.52 15.51 -9.17
C PHE A 86 -13.47 15.56 -10.38
N GLY A 87 -13.56 14.49 -11.17
CA GLY A 87 -14.45 14.41 -12.34
C GLY A 87 -13.89 15.09 -13.59
N GLU A 88 -12.60 15.45 -13.60
CA GLU A 88 -11.94 15.94 -14.80
C GLU A 88 -11.65 14.77 -15.76
N SER A 89 -12.31 14.76 -16.92
CA SER A 89 -12.04 13.82 -18.00
C SER A 89 -11.12 14.42 -19.07
N GLY A 90 -10.24 13.62 -19.65
CA GLY A 90 -9.39 14.03 -20.79
C GLY A 90 -7.99 14.52 -20.42
N PHE A 91 -7.61 14.50 -19.13
CA PHE A 91 -6.23 14.73 -18.75
C PHE A 91 -5.39 13.46 -18.97
N VAL A 92 -4.43 13.56 -19.89
CA VAL A 92 -3.39 12.55 -20.07
C VAL A 92 -2.13 13.10 -19.42
N ASP A 93 -1.71 12.45 -18.33
CA ASP A 93 -0.47 12.81 -17.64
C ASP A 93 0.74 12.57 -18.57
N ALA A 94 1.82 13.33 -18.43
CA ALA A 94 3.03 13.12 -19.21
C ALA A 94 3.63 11.73 -18.93
N GLU A 95 3.52 11.26 -17.68
CA GLU A 95 3.89 9.90 -17.29
C GLU A 95 2.98 8.82 -17.90
N ASP A 96 1.69 9.13 -18.08
CA ASP A 96 0.71 8.24 -18.72
C ASP A 96 0.95 8.15 -20.24
N ARG A 97 1.38 9.26 -20.87
CA ARG A 97 1.84 9.30 -22.27
C ARG A 97 3.09 8.45 -22.50
N LEU A 98 4.07 8.51 -21.59
CA LEU A 98 5.29 7.69 -21.70
C LEU A 98 5.00 6.20 -21.46
N SER A 99 4.04 5.88 -20.60
CA SER A 99 3.65 4.49 -20.28
C SER A 99 2.72 3.87 -21.33
N GLY A 100 1.95 4.69 -22.05
CA GLY A 100 0.93 4.26 -23.03
C GLY A 100 1.44 3.66 -24.34
N ASN A 101 2.73 3.76 -24.65
CA ASN A 101 3.33 3.14 -25.85
C ASN A 101 3.78 1.68 -25.64
N ALA A 102 3.59 1.09 -24.46
CA ALA A 102 4.08 -0.26 -24.14
C ALA A 102 3.01 -1.36 -24.13
N SER A 103 1.76 -1.10 -24.52
CA SER A 103 0.72 -2.14 -24.56
C SER A 103 -0.19 -2.01 -25.78
N VAL A 104 0.35 -2.38 -26.94
CA VAL A 104 -0.45 -2.88 -28.06
C VAL A 104 -0.07 -4.34 -28.23
N GLY A 105 -0.97 -5.24 -27.83
CA GLY A 105 -0.89 -6.65 -28.24
C GLY A 105 -1.29 -7.66 -27.17
N HIS A 106 -2.59 -7.84 -26.93
CA HIS A 106 -3.26 -9.10 -27.24
C HIS A 106 -4.76 -8.99 -26.98
N ALA A 107 -5.52 -9.00 -28.06
CA ALA A 107 -6.94 -9.33 -28.05
C ALA A 107 -7.08 -10.70 -28.74
N THR A 108 -7.60 -11.71 -28.04
CA THR A 108 -8.59 -12.71 -28.53
C THR A 108 -9.01 -13.66 -27.37
N PRO A 109 -10.14 -14.40 -27.48
CA PRO A 109 -11.20 -14.36 -26.46
C PRO A 109 -11.53 -15.72 -25.78
N ALA A 110 -12.34 -15.62 -24.72
CA ALA A 110 -13.25 -16.60 -24.09
C ALA A 110 -13.18 -18.11 -24.43
N ALA A 111 -13.04 -18.96 -23.39
CA ALA A 111 -14.10 -19.85 -22.87
C ALA A 111 -13.52 -21.03 -22.04
N SER A 112 -13.97 -21.18 -20.80
CA SER A 112 -13.94 -22.42 -20.00
C SER A 112 -15.09 -23.34 -20.46
N PRO A 113 -15.03 -24.69 -20.36
CA PRO A 113 -15.07 -25.35 -19.04
C PRO A 113 -14.39 -26.75 -18.90
N ALA A 114 -14.41 -27.23 -17.65
CA ALA A 114 -14.35 -28.62 -17.16
C ALA A 114 -13.01 -29.18 -16.64
N SER A 115 -12.90 -29.21 -15.30
CA SER A 115 -12.15 -30.21 -14.50
C SER A 115 -12.91 -31.56 -14.56
N PRO A 116 -12.29 -32.76 -14.41
CA PRO A 116 -11.62 -33.16 -13.15
C PRO A 116 -10.40 -34.11 -13.26
N GLN A 117 -9.55 -34.06 -12.23
CA GLN A 117 -8.76 -35.13 -11.57
C GLN A 117 -7.29 -34.77 -11.27
N ALA A 118 -6.95 -34.81 -9.98
CA ALA A 118 -5.60 -34.92 -9.46
C ALA A 118 -5.10 -36.37 -9.60
N PRO A 119 -3.78 -36.59 -9.74
CA PRO A 119 -3.01 -37.03 -8.57
C PRO A 119 -1.56 -36.47 -8.48
N VAL A 120 -1.17 -36.12 -7.24
CA VAL A 120 0.16 -36.12 -6.57
C VAL A 120 1.47 -35.61 -7.26
N PRO A 121 2.40 -35.00 -6.49
CA PRO A 121 3.44 -34.10 -6.98
C PRO A 121 4.71 -34.83 -7.43
N THR A 122 5.29 -34.36 -8.53
CA THR A 122 6.70 -34.64 -8.89
C THR A 122 7.44 -33.30 -8.91
N PRO A 123 8.60 -33.16 -8.24
CA PRO A 123 9.35 -31.91 -8.23
C PRO A 123 10.00 -31.67 -9.59
N ALA A 124 9.57 -30.62 -10.28
CA ALA A 124 10.20 -30.16 -11.52
C ALA A 124 11.56 -29.51 -11.20
N PRO A 125 12.65 -29.88 -11.90
CA PRO A 125 13.94 -29.24 -11.74
C PRO A 125 13.91 -27.79 -12.25
N ALA A 126 14.42 -26.87 -11.43
CA ALA A 126 14.58 -25.47 -11.78
C ALA A 126 15.48 -25.32 -13.01
N SER A 127 14.92 -24.80 -14.11
CA SER A 127 15.68 -24.39 -15.29
C SER A 127 16.61 -23.23 -14.93
N ALA A 128 17.91 -23.54 -14.93
CA ALA A 128 19.00 -22.75 -14.37
C ALA A 128 19.45 -21.52 -15.20
N ASN A 129 18.58 -20.87 -15.98
CA ASN A 129 18.98 -19.77 -16.86
C ASN A 129 18.17 -18.47 -16.71
N ASP A 130 17.37 -18.30 -15.65
CA ASP A 130 16.77 -16.99 -15.36
C ASP A 130 17.82 -16.07 -14.67
N PRO A 131 18.26 -14.96 -15.30
CA PRO A 131 19.21 -14.03 -14.70
C PRO A 131 18.69 -13.46 -13.36
N ALA A 132 17.38 -13.37 -13.17
CA ALA A 132 16.78 -12.94 -11.91
C ALA A 132 16.95 -13.99 -10.80
N ALA A 133 16.88 -15.28 -11.12
CA ALA A 133 17.12 -16.36 -10.17
C ALA A 133 18.59 -16.43 -9.74
N ILE A 134 19.52 -16.21 -10.68
CA ILE A 134 20.97 -16.15 -10.41
C ILE A 134 21.30 -14.94 -9.52
N ALA A 135 20.72 -13.77 -9.80
CA ALA A 135 20.91 -12.58 -8.98
C ALA A 135 20.39 -12.77 -7.54
N LYS A 136 19.21 -13.38 -7.39
CA LYS A 136 18.62 -13.72 -6.08
C LYS A 136 19.51 -14.70 -5.30
N GLN A 137 20.04 -15.72 -5.96
CA GLN A 137 20.92 -16.71 -5.32
C GLN A 137 22.24 -16.09 -4.84
N ASN A 138 22.85 -15.20 -5.65
CA ASN A 138 24.07 -14.49 -5.29
C ASN A 138 23.86 -13.49 -4.13
N LEU A 139 22.69 -12.87 -4.05
CA LEU A 139 22.33 -12.00 -2.94
C LEU A 139 22.15 -12.80 -1.64
N LEU A 140 21.42 -13.92 -1.70
CA LEU A 140 21.21 -14.79 -0.54
C LEU A 140 22.52 -15.39 -0.01
N ASN A 141 23.43 -15.78 -0.90
CA ASN A 141 24.75 -16.28 -0.51
C ASN A 141 25.59 -15.20 0.21
N ARG A 142 25.54 -13.95 -0.25
CA ARG A 142 26.20 -12.82 0.43
C ARG A 142 25.63 -12.55 1.82
N ILE A 143 24.31 -12.61 1.98
CA ILE A 143 23.67 -12.41 3.29
C ILE A 143 24.04 -13.53 4.28
N ARG A 144 24.10 -14.79 3.83
CA ARG A 144 24.53 -15.91 4.68
C ARG A 144 25.99 -15.79 5.09
N ALA A 145 26.89 -15.43 4.16
CA ALA A 145 28.30 -15.21 4.46
C ALA A 145 28.52 -14.06 5.46
N ALA A 146 27.77 -12.96 5.30
CA ALA A 146 27.83 -11.83 6.22
C ALA A 146 27.35 -12.21 7.63
N ARG A 147 26.25 -12.99 7.76
CA ARG A 147 25.76 -13.43 9.07
C ARG A 147 26.72 -14.40 9.78
N ALA A 148 27.36 -15.29 9.03
CA ALA A 148 28.36 -16.20 9.61
C ALA A 148 29.58 -15.45 10.19
N ASN A 149 29.98 -14.33 9.57
CA ASN A 149 31.10 -13.52 10.06
C ASN A 149 30.75 -12.64 11.27
N VAL A 150 29.47 -12.35 11.53
CA VAL A 150 29.04 -11.53 12.67
C VAL A 150 28.92 -12.36 13.96
N SER A 151 28.76 -13.69 13.86
CA SER A 151 28.71 -14.59 15.02
C SER A 151 30.08 -15.03 15.57
N GLY A 152 31.19 -14.55 14.99
CA GLY A 152 32.55 -14.98 15.36
C GLY A 152 33.34 -14.06 16.32
N THR A 153 32.80 -12.90 16.73
CA THR A 153 33.64 -11.86 17.37
C THR A 153 33.41 -11.67 18.88
N SER A 154 32.70 -12.56 19.56
CA SER A 154 32.49 -12.44 21.01
C SER A 154 32.80 -13.75 21.72
N THR A 155 34.09 -13.99 22.00
CA THR A 155 34.63 -14.64 23.23
C THR A 155 36.07 -15.10 22.98
N ASN A 156 37.08 -14.25 23.23
CA ASN A 156 38.35 -14.73 23.84
C ASN A 156 39.30 -13.61 24.31
N LYS A 157 39.42 -13.45 25.63
CA LYS A 157 40.57 -13.00 26.44
C LYS A 157 40.05 -12.83 27.89
N LEU A 158 40.17 -13.78 28.83
CA LEU A 158 41.38 -14.20 29.58
C LEU A 158 42.27 -12.97 29.87
N GLY A 159 42.46 -12.47 31.09
CA GLY A 159 42.62 -13.15 32.38
C GLY A 159 44.09 -13.08 32.78
N GLY A 160 44.40 -12.50 33.95
CA GLY A 160 45.66 -12.72 34.68
C GLY A 160 46.54 -11.49 34.90
N GLY A 161 46.95 -11.28 36.16
CA GLY A 161 48.11 -10.48 36.57
C GLY A 161 47.82 -9.45 37.63
#